data_AF-A0A952JHI4-F1
#
_entry.id   AF-A0A952JHI4-F1
#
_cell.length_a   1.000
_cell.length_b   1.000
_cell.length_c   1.000
_cell.angle_alpha   90.00
_cell.angle_beta   90.00
_cell.angle_gamma   90.00
#
_symmetry.space_group_name_H-M   'P 1'
#
loop_
_entity.id
_entity.type
_entity.pdbx_description
1 polymer ?
#
loop_
_entity_poly.entity_id
_entity_poly.type
_entity_poly.pdbx_seq_one_letter_code
_entity_poly.pdbx_strand_id
1 'polypeptide(L)'
;MILLSWGLFFSSLVLASCKTDYKPKPKGYNRLVLPPAEYQLSPDTLPYRFEYSKHARLLDDTSWISERHWVEIYYPQLKANIHITYKKLNSKEDLLKTLLNDAYRLTSKQQIKAYAIDEVSVVTPSGKRAIIAEIAGDVPSQFQFTMTDSTQNFLRGALYFNTAVQNDSLAPAIEFMKKETLHFINTVEWKKPN
;
A
#
# COMPACT_ATOMS: atom_id res chain seq x y z
N MET A 1 51.98 42.24 51.47
CA MET A 1 51.26 42.44 50.19
C MET A 1 51.59 41.24 49.31
N ILE A 2 50.64 40.60 48.61
CA ILE A 2 50.76 39.31 47.87
C ILE A 2 50.31 38.03 48.65
N LEU A 3 49.30 38.11 49.54
CA LEU A 3 48.60 36.89 50.03
C LEU A 3 47.08 36.94 49.89
N LEU A 4 46.55 37.91 49.14
CA LEU A 4 45.10 38.10 48.95
C LEU A 4 44.64 37.90 47.48
N SER A 5 45.52 37.46 46.58
CA SER A 5 45.20 37.35 45.14
C SER A 5 45.06 35.91 44.62
N TRP A 6 45.14 34.89 45.47
CA TRP A 6 44.89 33.50 45.06
C TRP A 6 43.56 32.93 45.54
N GLY A 7 42.80 33.68 46.34
CA GLY A 7 41.45 33.29 46.78
C GLY A 7 40.37 33.44 45.70
N LEU A 8 40.63 34.20 44.64
CA LEU A 8 39.65 34.47 43.57
C LEU A 8 39.74 33.49 42.40
N PHE A 9 40.78 32.65 42.31
CA PHE A 9 40.90 31.67 41.21
C PHE A 9 40.23 30.32 41.52
N PHE A 10 39.93 30.04 42.79
CA PHE A 10 39.34 28.75 43.20
C PHE A 10 37.80 28.75 43.24
N SER A 11 37.16 29.91 43.08
CA SER A 11 35.69 30.04 43.09
C SER A 11 35.06 29.95 41.69
N SER A 12 35.84 29.78 40.63
CA SER A 12 35.36 29.80 39.24
C SER A 12 35.09 28.42 38.63
N LEU A 13 35.33 27.31 39.34
CA LEU A 13 35.33 25.97 38.74
C LEU A 13 34.10 25.09 39.00
N VAL A 14 33.01 25.61 39.57
CA VAL A 14 31.85 24.78 39.97
C VAL A 14 30.62 24.91 39.06
N LEU A 15 30.72 25.58 37.91
CA LEU A 15 29.60 25.71 36.96
C LEU A 15 29.73 24.86 35.69
N ALA A 16 30.46 23.73 35.76
CA ALA A 16 30.38 22.69 34.73
C ALA A 16 29.06 21.90 34.89
N SER A 17 27.96 22.56 34.55
CA SER A 17 26.65 21.94 34.44
C SER A 17 26.67 20.88 33.33
N CYS A 18 26.33 19.63 33.66
CA CYS A 18 26.04 18.59 32.69
C CYS A 18 24.94 19.09 31.75
N LYS A 19 25.28 19.36 30.49
CA LYS A 19 24.30 19.40 29.42
C LYS A 19 23.75 17.99 29.28
N THR A 20 22.59 17.73 29.88
CA THR A 20 21.83 16.52 29.57
C THR A 20 21.36 16.67 28.13
N ASP A 21 22.06 16.03 27.20
CA ASP A 21 21.57 15.80 25.85
C ASP A 21 20.31 14.94 25.98
N TYR A 22 19.16 15.62 26.12
CA TYR A 22 17.87 14.98 26.13
C TYR A 22 17.61 14.50 24.71
N LYS A 23 17.99 13.26 24.42
CA LYS A 23 17.53 12.57 23.21
C LYS A 23 16.04 12.27 23.42
N PRO A 24 15.12 12.94 22.69
CA PRO A 24 13.71 12.64 22.82
C PRO A 24 13.52 11.15 22.51
N LYS A 25 12.81 10.44 23.39
CA LYS A 25 12.44 9.04 23.14
C LYS A 25 11.73 8.97 21.78
N PRO A 26 12.02 7.97 20.94
CA PRO A 26 11.28 7.79 19.70
C PRO A 26 9.78 7.72 20.04
N LYS A 27 8.96 8.45 19.29
CA LYS A 27 7.51 8.44 19.50
C LYS A 27 7.04 6.99 19.40
N GLY A 28 6.51 6.46 20.49
CA GLY A 28 5.88 5.14 20.49
C GLY A 28 4.58 5.23 19.71
N TYR A 29 4.53 4.61 18.53
CA TYR A 29 3.30 4.51 17.76
C TYR A 29 2.33 3.55 18.44
N ASN A 30 1.03 3.75 18.21
CA ASN A 30 0.02 2.82 18.69
C ASN A 30 0.31 1.42 18.13
N ARG A 31 0.34 0.42 19.01
CA ARG A 31 0.46 -0.98 18.60
C ARG A 31 -0.80 -1.35 17.82
N LEU A 32 -0.68 -1.43 16.50
CA LEU A 32 -1.73 -2.00 15.65
C LEU A 32 -1.85 -3.49 16.00
N VAL A 33 -2.98 -3.86 16.62
CA VAL A 33 -3.35 -5.26 16.81
C VAL A 33 -3.91 -5.73 15.47
N LEU A 34 -3.05 -6.37 14.68
CA LEU A 34 -3.43 -6.92 13.39
C LEU A 34 -4.23 -8.21 13.62
N PRO A 35 -5.38 -8.38 12.96
CA PRO A 35 -6.15 -9.59 13.11
C PRO A 35 -5.41 -10.81 12.53
N PRO A 36 -5.72 -12.04 12.98
CA PRO A 36 -5.16 -13.25 12.38
C PRO A 36 -5.59 -13.35 10.91
N ALA A 37 -4.70 -13.90 10.08
CA ALA A 37 -4.93 -14.12 8.66
C ALA A 37 -6.01 -15.20 8.46
N GLU A 38 -7.24 -14.77 8.28
CA GLU A 38 -8.38 -15.62 7.96
C GLU A 38 -9.00 -15.16 6.66
N TYR A 39 -9.06 -16.06 5.69
CA TYR A 39 -9.53 -15.76 4.34
C TYR A 39 -10.86 -16.43 4.04
N GLN A 40 -11.61 -15.82 3.13
CA GLN A 40 -12.83 -16.36 2.55
C GLN A 40 -12.84 -16.10 1.05
N LEU A 41 -13.57 -16.93 0.32
CA LEU A 41 -13.65 -16.89 -1.13
C LEU A 41 -14.69 -15.86 -1.60
N SER A 42 -14.37 -15.14 -2.68
CA SER A 42 -15.30 -14.20 -3.30
C SER A 42 -16.59 -14.87 -3.79
N PRO A 43 -17.73 -14.15 -3.80
CA PRO A 43 -18.98 -14.64 -4.39
C PRO A 43 -18.81 -15.05 -5.86
N ASP A 44 -19.68 -15.95 -6.32
CA ASP A 44 -19.61 -16.49 -7.68
C ASP A 44 -20.25 -15.55 -8.74
N THR A 45 -20.40 -14.26 -8.45
CA THR A 45 -21.03 -13.27 -9.35
C THR A 45 -20.05 -12.60 -10.31
N LEU A 46 -18.75 -12.66 -10.02
CA LEU A 46 -17.69 -11.99 -10.78
C LEU A 46 -17.08 -12.93 -11.84
N PRO A 47 -16.46 -12.41 -12.92
CA PRO A 47 -15.74 -13.20 -13.93
C PRO A 47 -14.36 -13.68 -13.42
N TYR A 48 -14.02 -13.36 -12.19
CA TYR A 48 -12.83 -13.81 -11.48
C TYR A 48 -13.21 -14.20 -10.06
N ARG A 49 -12.43 -15.08 -9.45
CA ARG A 49 -12.56 -15.48 -8.05
C ARG A 49 -11.27 -15.21 -7.32
N PHE A 50 -11.33 -14.89 -6.04
CA PHE A 50 -10.15 -14.61 -5.23
C PHE A 50 -10.46 -14.82 -3.77
N GLU A 51 -9.42 -14.98 -2.96
CA GLU A 51 -9.56 -14.97 -1.52
C GLU A 51 -9.29 -13.56 -0.97
N TYR A 52 -10.05 -13.19 0.05
CA TYR A 52 -9.88 -11.94 0.77
C TYR A 52 -10.16 -12.14 2.25
N SER A 53 -9.65 -11.26 3.09
CA SER A 53 -9.76 -11.43 4.53
C SER A 53 -11.20 -11.31 5.03
N LYS A 54 -11.54 -12.15 6.02
CA LYS A 54 -12.83 -12.08 6.74
C LYS A 54 -13.00 -10.78 7.51
N HIS A 55 -11.91 -10.06 7.75
CA HIS A 55 -11.92 -8.74 8.39
C HIS A 55 -12.22 -7.60 7.40
N ALA A 56 -12.33 -7.93 6.11
CA ALA A 56 -12.69 -7.00 5.06
C ALA A 56 -14.13 -7.20 4.57
N ARG A 57 -14.66 -6.15 3.93
CA ARG A 57 -15.97 -6.14 3.28
C ARG A 57 -15.74 -6.03 1.78
N LEU A 58 -16.36 -6.94 1.04
CA LEU A 58 -16.43 -6.83 -0.41
C LEU A 58 -17.63 -5.94 -0.75
N LEU A 59 -17.37 -4.84 -1.45
CA LEU A 59 -18.35 -3.86 -1.87
C LEU A 59 -18.32 -3.73 -3.39
N ASP A 60 -19.45 -3.38 -3.98
CA ASP A 60 -19.48 -2.95 -5.38
C ASP A 60 -18.89 -1.54 -5.48
N ASP A 61 -18.20 -1.23 -6.58
CA ASP A 61 -17.72 0.13 -6.83
C ASP A 61 -18.92 1.04 -7.14
N THR A 62 -19.13 2.05 -6.29
CA THR A 62 -20.21 3.04 -6.40
C THR A 62 -19.81 4.32 -7.15
N SER A 63 -18.59 4.38 -7.69
CA SER A 63 -18.08 5.53 -8.43
C SER A 63 -18.91 5.81 -9.68
N TRP A 64 -19.01 7.08 -10.09
CA TRP A 64 -19.76 7.48 -11.28
C TRP A 64 -19.20 6.90 -12.60
N ILE A 65 -17.93 6.51 -12.60
CA ILE A 65 -17.25 5.79 -13.70
C ILE A 65 -17.27 4.27 -13.55
N SER A 66 -17.90 3.75 -12.50
CA SER A 66 -17.89 2.33 -12.18
C SER A 66 -18.43 1.51 -13.34
N GLU A 67 -17.73 0.43 -13.68
CA GLU A 67 -18.17 -0.53 -14.67
C GLU A 67 -18.50 -1.87 -14.03
N ARG A 68 -19.20 -2.70 -14.78
CA ARG A 68 -19.62 -4.02 -14.33
C ARG A 68 -18.41 -4.86 -13.88
N HIS A 69 -18.53 -5.46 -12.70
CA HIS A 69 -17.52 -6.30 -12.04
C HIS A 69 -16.31 -5.54 -11.46
N TRP A 70 -16.42 -4.22 -11.29
CA TRP A 70 -15.51 -3.46 -10.44
C TRP A 70 -15.98 -3.57 -9.00
N VAL A 71 -15.02 -3.76 -8.10
CA VAL A 71 -15.30 -4.02 -6.69
C VAL A 71 -14.28 -3.32 -5.81
N GLU A 72 -14.64 -3.13 -4.55
CA GLU A 72 -13.76 -2.64 -3.51
C GLU A 72 -13.66 -3.65 -2.38
N ILE A 73 -12.43 -3.94 -1.92
CA ILE A 73 -12.19 -4.70 -0.71
C ILE A 73 -11.85 -3.69 0.39
N TYR A 74 -12.82 -3.39 1.24
CA TYR A 74 -12.69 -2.38 2.31
C TYR A 74 -12.32 -3.01 3.66
N TYR A 75 -11.30 -2.48 4.32
CA TYR A 75 -10.81 -2.87 5.63
C TYR A 75 -11.20 -1.80 6.66
N PRO A 76 -12.29 -1.97 7.43
CA PRO A 76 -12.82 -0.92 8.30
C PRO A 76 -11.85 -0.49 9.41
N GLN A 77 -11.11 -1.44 9.99
CA GLN A 77 -10.16 -1.17 11.07
C GLN A 77 -8.99 -0.28 10.63
N LEU A 78 -8.53 -0.47 9.39
CA LEU A 78 -7.41 0.27 8.81
C LEU A 78 -7.86 1.47 7.98
N LYS A 79 -9.17 1.63 7.76
CA LYS A 79 -9.76 2.62 6.85
C LYS A 79 -9.06 2.60 5.49
N ALA A 80 -8.77 1.40 5.00
CA ALA A 80 -8.08 1.17 3.74
C ALA A 80 -8.99 0.41 2.78
N ASN A 81 -8.84 0.65 1.49
CA ASN A 81 -9.54 -0.10 0.46
C ASN A 81 -8.61 -0.46 -0.70
N ILE A 82 -8.83 -1.67 -1.23
CA ILE A 82 -8.25 -2.11 -2.48
C ILE A 82 -9.34 -1.92 -3.54
N HIS A 83 -9.18 -0.92 -4.39
CA HIS A 83 -10.06 -0.75 -5.55
C HIS A 83 -9.61 -1.70 -6.66
N ILE A 84 -10.55 -2.45 -7.23
CA ILE A 84 -10.30 -3.42 -8.28
C ILE A 84 -11.15 -3.07 -9.49
N THR A 85 -10.48 -2.83 -10.61
CA THR A 85 -11.14 -2.63 -11.91
C THR A 85 -10.84 -3.81 -12.82
N TYR A 86 -11.82 -4.16 -13.66
CA TYR A 86 -11.77 -5.30 -14.55
C TYR A 86 -12.20 -4.92 -15.96
N LYS A 87 -11.50 -5.46 -16.95
CA LYS A 87 -11.77 -5.30 -18.38
C LYS A 87 -11.60 -6.64 -19.10
N LYS A 88 -12.55 -6.96 -19.96
CA LYS A 88 -12.44 -8.10 -20.87
C LYS A 88 -11.72 -7.68 -22.15
N LEU A 89 -10.66 -8.41 -22.50
CA LEU A 89 -9.80 -8.12 -23.65
C LEU A 89 -10.36 -8.67 -24.97
N ASN A 90 -11.09 -9.80 -24.93
CA ASN A 90 -11.62 -10.49 -26.12
C ASN A 90 -10.53 -10.75 -27.19
N SER A 91 -9.34 -11.16 -26.77
CA SER A 91 -8.16 -11.42 -27.62
C SER A 91 -7.66 -10.22 -28.44
N LYS A 92 -7.97 -8.98 -28.03
CA LYS A 92 -7.49 -7.76 -28.70
C LYS A 92 -6.17 -7.30 -28.10
N GLU A 93 -5.06 -7.58 -28.77
CA GLU A 93 -3.72 -7.22 -28.30
C GLU A 93 -3.51 -5.70 -28.14
N ASP A 94 -4.03 -4.89 -29.08
CA ASP A 94 -3.92 -3.43 -29.01
C ASP A 94 -4.64 -2.84 -27.79
N LEU A 95 -5.75 -3.48 -27.38
CA LEU A 95 -6.47 -3.10 -26.17
C LEU A 95 -5.64 -3.41 -24.92
N LEU A 96 -4.99 -4.57 -24.87
CA LEU A 96 -4.07 -4.92 -23.77
C LEU A 96 -2.92 -3.89 -23.67
N LYS A 97 -2.27 -3.56 -24.79
CA LYS A 97 -1.21 -2.54 -24.82
C LYS A 97 -1.71 -1.19 -24.31
N THR A 98 -2.90 -0.78 -24.74
CA THR A 98 -3.52 0.47 -24.28
C THR A 98 -3.75 0.46 -22.77
N LEU A 99 -4.34 -0.60 -22.23
CA LEU A 99 -4.63 -0.72 -20.81
C LEU A 99 -3.37 -0.77 -19.93
N LEU A 100 -2.32 -1.46 -20.39
CA LEU A 100 -1.01 -1.46 -19.72
C LEU A 100 -0.38 -0.07 -19.71
N ASN A 101 -0.39 0.63 -20.86
CA ASN A 101 0.12 2.00 -20.97
C ASN A 101 -0.65 2.98 -20.10
N ASP A 102 -1.98 2.86 -20.03
CA ASP A 102 -2.81 3.68 -19.15
C ASP A 102 -2.54 3.41 -17.68
N ALA A 103 -2.38 2.13 -17.30
CA ALA A 103 -2.01 1.76 -15.93
C ALA A 103 -0.64 2.33 -15.54
N TYR A 104 0.35 2.22 -16.43
CA TYR A 104 1.67 2.83 -16.25
C TYR A 104 1.58 4.35 -16.11
N ARG A 105 0.81 5.02 -16.97
CA ARG A 105 0.61 6.48 -16.92
C ARG A 105 -0.06 6.94 -15.62
N LEU A 106 -1.02 6.17 -15.09
CA LEU A 106 -1.66 6.48 -13.81
C LEU A 106 -0.69 6.32 -12.63
N THR A 107 0.17 5.30 -12.69
CA THR A 107 1.22 5.06 -11.69
C THR A 107 2.27 6.17 -11.74
N SER A 108 2.78 6.50 -12.92
CA SER A 108 3.82 7.53 -13.10
C SER A 108 3.35 8.95 -12.77
N LYS A 109 2.05 9.26 -12.89
CA LYS A 109 1.51 10.55 -12.39
C LYS A 109 1.73 10.75 -10.89
N GLN A 110 1.82 9.68 -10.10
CA GLN A 110 2.10 9.77 -8.67
C GLN A 110 3.59 10.01 -8.38
N GLN A 111 4.48 9.81 -9.37
CA GLN A 111 5.92 10.02 -9.23
C GLN A 111 6.27 11.46 -8.81
N ILE A 112 5.44 12.45 -9.17
CA ILE A 112 5.63 13.85 -8.79
C ILE A 112 5.73 14.03 -7.26
N LYS A 113 5.05 13.17 -6.49
CA LYS A 113 5.06 13.19 -5.02
C LYS A 113 5.78 11.98 -4.40
N ALA A 114 6.18 11.01 -5.22
CA ALA A 114 6.85 9.81 -4.74
C ALA A 114 8.34 10.08 -4.50
N TYR A 115 8.89 9.50 -3.46
CA TYR A 115 10.33 9.42 -3.25
C TYR A 115 10.97 8.34 -4.14
N ALA A 116 10.28 7.22 -4.35
CA ALA A 116 10.72 6.12 -5.19
C ALA A 116 9.51 5.32 -5.73
N ILE A 117 9.71 4.65 -6.87
CA ILE A 117 8.77 3.69 -7.44
C ILE A 117 9.57 2.42 -7.75
N ASP A 118 9.21 1.32 -7.10
CA ASP A 118 9.78 0.00 -7.34
C ASP A 118 8.75 -0.85 -8.08
N GLU A 119 9.04 -1.22 -9.33
CA GLU A 119 8.16 -2.04 -10.16
C GLU A 119 8.75 -3.43 -10.38
N VAL A 120 7.93 -4.47 -10.19
CA VAL A 120 8.32 -5.87 -10.38
C VAL A 120 7.28 -6.58 -11.23
N SER A 121 7.74 -7.30 -12.25
CA SER A 121 6.90 -8.25 -12.99
C SER A 121 7.06 -9.65 -12.40
N VAL A 122 5.93 -10.27 -12.03
CA VAL A 122 5.88 -11.61 -11.45
C VAL A 122 4.88 -12.49 -12.19
N VAL A 123 5.03 -13.79 -12.01
CA VAL A 123 4.05 -14.78 -12.46
C VAL A 123 3.43 -15.41 -11.23
N THR A 124 2.11 -15.40 -11.12
CA THR A 124 1.40 -16.01 -9.99
C THR A 124 1.57 -17.53 -10.01
N PRO A 125 1.33 -18.24 -8.87
CA PRO A 125 1.37 -19.71 -8.84
C PRO A 125 0.48 -20.38 -9.90
N SER A 126 -0.57 -19.68 -10.29
CA SER A 126 -1.55 -20.07 -11.30
C SER A 126 -1.26 -19.56 -12.71
N GLY A 127 -0.04 -19.09 -12.97
CA GLY A 127 0.48 -18.80 -14.32
C GLY A 127 0.08 -17.45 -14.90
N LYS A 128 -0.56 -16.55 -14.13
CA LYS A 128 -0.98 -15.23 -14.60
C LYS A 128 0.16 -14.23 -14.46
N ARG A 129 0.30 -13.30 -15.40
CA ARG A 129 1.31 -12.24 -15.32
C ARG A 129 0.76 -11.11 -14.47
N ALA A 130 1.54 -10.67 -13.48
CA ALA A 130 1.24 -9.50 -12.69
C ALA A 130 2.40 -8.49 -12.74
N ILE A 131 2.06 -7.22 -12.74
CA ILE A 131 3.03 -6.12 -12.56
C ILE A 131 2.63 -5.43 -11.28
N ILE A 132 3.53 -5.34 -10.32
CA ILE A 132 3.33 -4.73 -9.01
C ILE A 132 4.22 -3.50 -8.92
N ALA A 133 3.66 -2.38 -8.49
CA ALA A 133 4.36 -1.13 -8.27
C ALA A 133 4.19 -0.69 -6.81
N GLU A 134 5.28 -0.61 -6.08
CA GLU A 134 5.35 0.00 -4.75
C GLU A 134 5.82 1.44 -4.89
N ILE A 135 5.07 2.37 -4.30
CA ILE A 135 5.33 3.80 -4.39
C ILE A 135 5.62 4.33 -3.00
N ALA A 136 6.87 4.70 -2.76
CA ALA A 136 7.30 5.27 -1.50
C ALA A 136 6.99 6.77 -1.46
N GLY A 137 6.49 7.27 -0.33
CA GLY A 137 6.26 8.69 -0.09
C GLY A 137 4.84 9.05 0.28
N ASP A 138 4.56 10.35 0.30
CA ASP A 138 3.24 10.93 0.57
C ASP A 138 2.42 10.92 -0.74
N VAL A 139 2.02 9.70 -1.11
CA VAL A 139 1.23 9.44 -2.31
C VAL A 139 -0.13 8.87 -1.94
N PRO A 140 -1.17 9.12 -2.77
CA PRO A 140 -2.51 8.62 -2.50
C PRO A 140 -2.61 7.08 -2.48
N SER A 141 -1.75 6.40 -3.25
CA SER A 141 -1.73 4.93 -3.33
C SER A 141 -0.30 4.41 -3.37
N GLN A 142 0.11 3.75 -2.30
CA GLN A 142 1.48 3.24 -2.14
C GLN A 142 1.70 1.85 -2.74
N PHE A 143 0.63 1.16 -3.14
CA PHE A 143 0.71 -0.19 -3.72
C PHE A 143 -0.31 -0.31 -4.85
N GLN A 144 0.17 -0.58 -6.06
CA GLN A 144 -0.65 -0.76 -7.26
C GLN A 144 -0.23 -2.03 -7.99
N PHE A 145 -1.17 -2.62 -8.71
CA PHE A 145 -0.85 -3.79 -9.52
C PHE A 145 -1.76 -3.91 -10.74
N THR A 146 -1.29 -4.66 -11.73
CA THR A 146 -2.10 -5.14 -12.85
C THR A 146 -1.92 -6.64 -13.01
N MET A 147 -2.94 -7.32 -13.51
CA MET A 147 -2.93 -8.76 -13.77
C MET A 147 -3.58 -9.08 -15.10
N THR A 148 -3.04 -10.04 -15.83
CA THR A 148 -3.63 -10.50 -17.09
C THR A 148 -3.24 -11.95 -17.44
N ASP A 149 -4.12 -12.63 -18.17
CA ASP A 149 -3.80 -13.86 -18.92
C ASP A 149 -3.38 -13.58 -20.38
N SER A 150 -3.10 -12.31 -20.70
CA SER A 150 -2.72 -11.80 -22.02
C SER A 150 -3.77 -11.91 -23.12
N THR A 151 -4.91 -12.58 -22.88
CA THR A 151 -5.87 -12.91 -23.95
C THR A 151 -7.29 -12.47 -23.64
N GLN A 152 -7.80 -12.72 -22.43
CA GLN A 152 -9.21 -12.52 -22.10
C GLN A 152 -9.41 -11.52 -20.97
N ASN A 153 -8.51 -11.51 -19.98
CA ASN A 153 -8.75 -10.83 -18.71
C ASN A 153 -7.66 -9.79 -18.46
N PHE A 154 -8.09 -8.58 -18.12
CA PHE A 154 -7.23 -7.54 -17.56
C PHE A 154 -7.85 -7.01 -16.27
N LEU A 155 -7.06 -7.00 -15.21
CA LEU A 155 -7.46 -6.50 -13.90
C LEU A 155 -6.42 -5.50 -13.43
N ARG A 156 -6.86 -4.39 -12.83
CA ARG A 156 -5.99 -3.43 -12.16
C ARG A 156 -6.47 -3.25 -10.73
N GLY A 157 -5.53 -3.18 -9.81
CA GLY A 157 -5.81 -2.86 -8.41
C GLY A 157 -4.94 -1.72 -7.90
N ALA A 158 -5.49 -0.98 -6.94
CA ALA A 158 -4.76 0.07 -6.23
C ALA A 158 -5.23 0.15 -4.78
N LEU A 159 -4.27 0.16 -3.86
CA LEU A 159 -4.49 0.29 -2.43
C LEU A 159 -4.55 1.77 -2.04
N TYR A 160 -5.59 2.19 -1.34
CA TYR A 160 -5.74 3.53 -0.82
C TYR A 160 -5.99 3.49 0.70
N PHE A 161 -5.51 4.54 1.37
CA PHE A 161 -5.82 4.79 2.77
C PHE A 161 -6.71 6.04 2.85
N ASN A 162 -7.89 5.90 3.46
CA ASN A 162 -8.88 6.98 3.54
C ASN A 162 -8.52 8.06 4.58
N THR A 163 -7.49 7.83 5.40
CA THR A 163 -7.03 8.82 6.38
C THR A 163 -5.90 9.66 5.82
N ALA A 164 -6.06 10.99 5.94
CA ALA A 164 -5.08 11.98 5.49
C ALA A 164 -3.65 11.63 5.92
N VAL A 165 -2.77 11.75 4.95
CA VAL A 165 -1.39 11.28 4.97
C VAL A 165 -0.59 12.02 6.04
N GLN A 166 -0.37 11.38 7.19
CA GLN A 166 0.69 11.74 8.14
C GLN A 166 1.60 10.51 8.29
N ASN A 167 2.65 10.52 7.48
CA ASN A 167 3.33 9.35 6.92
C ASN A 167 4.29 8.58 7.84
N ASP A 168 4.25 8.77 9.17
CA ASP A 168 5.22 8.08 10.04
C ASP A 168 4.58 6.99 10.92
N SER A 169 3.25 6.94 11.02
CA SER A 169 2.53 6.02 11.94
C SER A 169 1.83 4.85 11.25
N LEU A 170 1.83 4.78 9.92
CA LEU A 170 1.06 3.80 9.14
C LEU A 170 1.88 2.61 8.62
N ALA A 171 3.20 2.58 8.81
CA ALA A 171 4.04 1.51 8.27
C ALA A 171 3.55 0.09 8.58
N PRO A 172 3.10 -0.26 9.80
CA PRO A 172 2.58 -1.60 10.07
C PRO A 172 1.24 -1.87 9.37
N ALA A 173 0.40 -0.85 9.17
CA ALA A 173 -0.85 -0.98 8.42
C ALA A 173 -0.57 -1.16 6.91
N ILE A 174 0.38 -0.42 6.37
CA ILE A 174 0.84 -0.55 4.98
C ILE A 174 1.38 -1.94 4.74
N GLU A 175 2.30 -2.42 5.56
CA GLU A 175 2.88 -3.75 5.43
C GLU A 175 1.84 -4.87 5.59
N PHE A 176 0.86 -4.70 6.47
CA PHE A 176 -0.27 -5.62 6.55
C PHE A 176 -1.08 -5.62 5.24
N MET A 177 -1.48 -4.44 4.76
CA MET A 177 -2.27 -4.31 3.54
C MET A 177 -1.54 -4.79 2.28
N LYS A 178 -0.21 -4.66 2.23
CA LYS A 178 0.62 -5.26 1.17
C LYS A 178 0.49 -6.78 1.17
N LYS A 179 0.58 -7.44 2.33
CA LYS A 179 0.39 -8.89 2.45
C LYS A 179 -0.99 -9.32 2.00
N GLU A 180 -2.03 -8.59 2.40
CA GLU A 180 -3.41 -8.85 1.98
C GLU A 180 -3.57 -8.71 0.46
N THR A 181 -2.94 -7.70 -0.14
CA THR A 181 -2.98 -7.48 -1.59
C THR A 181 -2.19 -8.56 -2.34
N LEU A 182 -1.04 -9.00 -1.82
CA LEU A 182 -0.28 -10.12 -2.39
C LEU A 182 -1.05 -11.44 -2.29
N HIS A 183 -1.75 -11.69 -1.18
CA HIS A 183 -2.64 -12.85 -1.04
C HIS A 183 -3.75 -12.82 -2.10
N PHE A 184 -4.38 -11.67 -2.29
CA PHE A 184 -5.33 -11.47 -3.38
C PHE A 184 -4.70 -11.81 -4.74
N ILE A 185 -3.55 -11.22 -5.09
CA ILE A 185 -2.87 -11.45 -6.37
C ILE A 185 -2.58 -12.94 -6.59
N ASN A 186 -2.14 -13.65 -5.55
CA ASN A 186 -1.80 -15.07 -5.64
C ASN A 186 -3.02 -15.99 -5.78
N THR A 187 -4.19 -15.57 -5.30
CA THR A 187 -5.41 -16.39 -5.27
C THR A 187 -6.44 -16.04 -6.35
N VAL A 188 -6.19 -14.98 -7.13
CA VAL A 188 -7.04 -14.63 -8.27
C VAL A 188 -7.08 -15.81 -9.26
N GLU A 189 -8.28 -16.19 -9.67
CA GLU A 189 -8.54 -17.16 -10.72
C GLU A 189 -9.56 -16.61 -11.71
N TRP A 190 -9.24 -16.68 -13.00
CA TRP A 190 -10.18 -16.30 -14.06
C TRP A 190 -11.23 -17.38 -14.23
N LYS A 191 -12.50 -16.99 -14.35
CA LYS A 191 -13.52 -17.94 -14.77
C LYS A 191 -13.35 -18.23 -16.25
N LYS A 192 -13.48 -19.51 -16.60
CA LYS A 192 -13.56 -19.89 -18.00
C LYS A 192 -14.78 -19.22 -18.63
N PRO A 193 -14.67 -18.70 -19.86
CA PRO A 193 -15.86 -18.34 -20.61
C PRO A 193 -16.70 -19.61 -20.79
N ASN A 194 -17.96 -19.54 -20.36
CA ASN A 194 -18.98 -20.52 -20.76
C ASN A 194 -19.26 -20.38 -22.26
#